data_AF-A0A8X6YGE1-F1
#
_entry.id   AF-A0A8X6YGE1-F1
#
_cell.length_a   1.000
_cell.length_b   1.000
_cell.length_c   1.000
_cell.angle_alpha   90.00
_cell.angle_beta   90.00
_cell.angle_gamma   90.00
#
_symmetry.space_group_name_H-M   'P 1'
#
loop_
_entity.id
_entity.type
_entity.pdbx_description
1 polymer ?
#
loop_
_entity_poly.entity_id
_entity_poly.type
_entity_poly.pdbx_seq_one_letter_code
_entity_poly.pdbx_strand_id
1 'polypeptide(L)'
;MSEDDPTKWIKHVPSLQEVLNSTFQPSINTTPFELLFGTQINNKTDLRIQQLIDEQLQLEFNENRELLLQAAKEQIIKVQNENKKSYNLRRKSPCLYSVKDLVAIKRTQHGPGQKLCNKFIGSYKITQVKPNNTYNVEK
;
A
#
# COMPACT_ATOMS: atom_id res chain seq x y z
N MET A 1 -21.21 -28.73 0.88
CA MET A 1 -20.47 -27.64 0.21
C MET A 1 -19.47 -28.31 -0.70
N SER A 2 -19.59 -28.13 -2.01
CA SER A 2 -18.70 -28.80 -2.98
C SER A 2 -17.28 -28.27 -2.77
N GLU A 3 -16.31 -29.16 -2.58
CA GLU A 3 -14.89 -28.83 -2.60
C GLU A 3 -14.54 -28.40 -4.03
N ASP A 4 -14.46 -27.09 -4.27
CA ASP A 4 -14.00 -26.56 -5.54
C ASP A 4 -12.52 -26.91 -5.72
N ASP A 5 -12.20 -27.46 -6.91
CA ASP A 5 -10.85 -27.76 -7.36
C ASP A 5 -9.96 -26.50 -7.23
N PRO A 6 -8.88 -26.54 -6.42
CA PRO A 6 -8.05 -25.36 -6.11
C PRO A 6 -7.40 -24.75 -7.36
N THR A 7 -7.34 -25.50 -8.45
CA THR A 7 -6.79 -25.07 -9.74
C THR A 7 -7.72 -24.11 -10.49
N LYS A 8 -9.00 -24.02 -10.13
CA LYS A 8 -10.03 -23.25 -10.86
C LYS A 8 -10.37 -21.89 -10.23
N TRP A 9 -9.52 -21.38 -9.34
CA TRP A 9 -9.71 -20.12 -8.61
C TRP A 9 -9.97 -18.89 -9.51
N ILE A 10 -9.48 -18.90 -10.76
CA ILE A 10 -9.69 -17.84 -11.75
C ILE A 10 -11.18 -17.54 -11.97
N LYS A 11 -12.05 -18.56 -11.90
CA LYS A 11 -13.50 -18.39 -12.08
C LYS A 11 -14.14 -17.52 -11.01
N HIS A 12 -13.52 -17.44 -9.83
CA HIS A 12 -14.03 -16.68 -8.69
C HIS A 12 -13.46 -15.26 -8.64
N VAL A 13 -12.47 -14.92 -9.47
CA VAL A 13 -11.84 -13.59 -9.49
C VAL A 13 -12.84 -12.45 -9.70
N PRO A 14 -13.81 -12.52 -10.64
CA PRO A 14 -14.79 -11.43 -10.81
C PRO A 14 -15.66 -11.21 -9.57
N SER A 15 -16.12 -12.30 -8.94
CA SER A 15 -16.92 -12.23 -7.72
C SER A 15 -16.11 -11.71 -6.53
N LEU A 16 -14.85 -12.14 -6.40
CA LEU A 16 -13.95 -11.62 -5.35
C LEU A 16 -13.63 -10.14 -5.56
N GLN A 17 -13.42 -9.71 -6.80
CA GLN A 17 -13.18 -8.31 -7.13
C GLN A 17 -14.40 -7.44 -6.77
N GLU A 18 -15.62 -7.90 -7.05
CA GLU A 18 -16.85 -7.22 -6.66
C GLU A 18 -16.98 -7.11 -5.13
N VAL A 19 -16.75 -8.22 -4.40
CA VAL A 19 -16.79 -8.22 -2.93
C VAL A 19 -15.73 -7.29 -2.34
N LEU A 20 -14.48 -7.35 -2.82
CA LEU A 20 -13.40 -6.50 -2.32
C LEU A 20 -13.64 -5.01 -2.58
N ASN A 21 -14.20 -4.67 -3.74
CA ASN A 21 -14.49 -3.29 -4.11
C ASN A 21 -15.75 -2.72 -3.44
N SER A 22 -16.67 -3.59 -3.02
CA SER A 22 -17.91 -3.25 -2.29
C SER A 22 -17.75 -3.34 -0.76
N THR A 23 -16.64 -3.88 -0.25
CA THR A 23 -16.43 -4.02 1.19
C THR A 23 -16.02 -2.69 1.81
N PHE A 24 -16.66 -2.34 2.92
CA PHE A 24 -16.31 -1.14 3.68
C PHE A 24 -14.90 -1.25 4.25
N GLN A 25 -14.09 -0.21 4.05
CA GLN A 25 -12.71 -0.18 4.52
C GLN A 25 -12.50 0.95 5.56
N PRO A 26 -12.19 0.62 6.83
CA PRO A 26 -12.06 1.61 7.91
C PRO A 26 -10.98 2.69 7.68
N SER A 27 -9.94 2.40 6.90
CA SER A 27 -8.88 3.38 6.62
C SER A 27 -9.34 4.54 5.73
N ILE A 28 -10.36 4.32 4.90
CA ILE A 28 -10.96 5.32 4.02
C ILE A 28 -12.39 5.71 4.43
N ASN A 29 -12.98 4.98 5.39
CA ASN A 29 -14.33 5.20 5.91
C ASN A 29 -15.44 5.12 4.84
N THR A 30 -15.21 4.35 3.78
CA THR A 30 -16.12 4.10 2.64
C THR A 30 -15.66 2.82 1.91
N THR A 31 -16.34 2.41 0.84
CA THR A 31 -15.91 1.31 -0.03
C THR A 31 -14.95 1.81 -1.11
N PRO A 32 -13.99 0.99 -1.58
CA PRO A 32 -13.10 1.39 -2.69
C PRO A 32 -13.84 1.79 -3.97
N PHE A 33 -14.99 1.17 -4.27
CA PHE A 33 -15.80 1.50 -5.44
C PHE A 33 -16.46 2.88 -5.30
N GLU A 34 -17.10 3.15 -4.16
CA GLU A 34 -17.67 4.48 -3.87
C GLU A 34 -16.61 5.57 -3.92
N LEU A 35 -15.41 5.30 -3.41
CA LEU A 35 -14.32 6.27 -3.44
C LEU A 35 -13.92 6.63 -4.89
N LEU A 36 -13.89 5.65 -5.78
CA LEU A 36 -13.44 5.83 -7.16
C LEU A 36 -14.52 6.47 -8.04
N PHE A 37 -15.75 5.99 -7.92
CA PHE A 37 -16.84 6.37 -8.82
C PHE A 37 -17.80 7.39 -8.20
N GLY A 38 -17.80 7.56 -6.88
CA GLY A 38 -18.73 8.39 -6.12
C GLY A 38 -20.09 7.72 -5.85
N THR A 39 -20.44 6.68 -6.59
CA THR A 39 -21.72 5.95 -6.51
C THR A 39 -21.54 4.63 -5.79
N GLN A 40 -22.62 4.16 -5.15
CA GLN A 40 -22.75 2.77 -4.70
C GLN A 40 -22.83 1.81 -5.90
N ILE A 41 -22.47 0.53 -5.70
CA ILE A 41 -22.64 -0.49 -6.74
C ILE A 41 -24.13 -0.76 -6.94
N ASN A 42 -24.60 -0.58 -8.18
CA ASN A 42 -26.00 -0.80 -8.56
C ASN A 42 -26.33 -2.30 -8.63
N ASN A 43 -27.30 -2.75 -7.85
CA ASN A 43 -27.92 -4.06 -8.02
C ASN A 43 -28.93 -4.02 -9.17
N LYS A 44 -29.06 -5.14 -9.90
CA LYS A 44 -29.67 -5.29 -11.25
C LYS A 44 -31.14 -4.88 -11.46
N THR A 45 -31.80 -4.19 -10.54
CA THR A 45 -33.28 -4.05 -10.53
C THR A 45 -33.86 -2.67 -10.80
N ASP A 46 -33.13 -1.69 -11.37
CA ASP A 46 -33.81 -0.46 -11.84
C ASP A 46 -32.97 0.37 -12.82
N LEU A 47 -33.28 0.32 -14.12
CA LEU A 47 -32.47 0.97 -15.17
C LEU A 47 -33.23 2.03 -15.99
N ARG A 48 -34.54 2.19 -15.83
CA ARG A 48 -35.35 3.07 -16.71
C ARG A 48 -35.80 4.38 -16.05
N ILE A 49 -35.84 4.41 -14.72
CA ILE A 49 -36.17 5.62 -13.93
C ILE A 49 -34.91 6.47 -13.69
N GLN A 50 -33.73 5.85 -13.65
CA GLN A 50 -32.43 6.52 -13.39
C GLN A 50 -32.07 7.56 -14.46
N GLN A 51 -32.30 7.26 -15.74
CA GLN A 51 -31.88 8.10 -16.88
C GLN A 51 -32.52 9.50 -16.92
N LEU A 52 -33.62 9.75 -16.22
CA LEU A 52 -34.34 11.03 -16.23
C LEU A 52 -34.00 11.95 -15.05
N ILE A 53 -33.31 11.44 -14.03
CA ILE A 53 -32.96 12.17 -12.80
C ILE A 53 -31.51 12.71 -12.87
N ASP A 54 -30.74 12.28 -13.87
CA ASP A 54 -29.27 12.27 -13.86
C ASP A 54 -28.58 13.64 -13.90
N GLU A 55 -29.13 14.71 -14.49
CA GLU A 55 -28.34 15.95 -14.69
C GLU A 55 -28.21 16.82 -13.43
N GLN A 56 -29.29 17.03 -12.66
CA GLN A 56 -29.22 17.77 -11.39
C GLN A 56 -28.55 16.93 -10.31
N LEU A 57 -28.81 15.61 -10.33
CA LEU A 57 -28.21 14.65 -9.41
C LEU A 57 -26.70 14.54 -9.64
N GLN A 58 -26.20 14.69 -10.86
CA GLN A 58 -24.77 14.69 -11.18
C GLN A 58 -23.98 15.85 -10.54
N LEU A 59 -24.56 17.05 -10.45
CA LEU A 59 -23.89 18.19 -9.81
C LEU A 59 -23.79 17.98 -8.30
N GLU A 60 -24.91 17.68 -7.64
CA GLU A 60 -24.92 17.35 -6.20
C GLU A 60 -24.04 16.14 -5.89
N PHE A 61 -24.01 15.16 -6.79
CA PHE A 61 -23.14 13.99 -6.71
C PHE A 61 -21.66 14.36 -6.77
N ASN A 62 -21.26 15.24 -7.70
CA ASN A 62 -19.87 15.68 -7.81
C ASN A 62 -19.44 16.49 -6.58
N GLU A 63 -20.29 17.37 -6.06
CA GLU A 63 -20.03 18.12 -4.83
C GLU A 63 -19.86 17.17 -3.62
N ASN A 64 -20.78 16.21 -3.45
CA ASN A 64 -20.70 15.20 -2.40
C ASN A 64 -19.43 14.33 -2.55
N ARG A 65 -19.06 13.97 -3.78
CA ARG A 65 -17.84 13.21 -4.07
C ARG A 65 -16.59 14.01 -3.73
N GLU A 66 -16.55 15.31 -4.03
CA GLU A 66 -15.42 16.17 -3.66
C GLU A 66 -15.28 16.31 -2.14
N LEU A 67 -16.41 16.46 -1.42
CA LEU A 67 -16.42 16.46 0.05
C LEU A 67 -15.88 15.14 0.62
N LEU A 68 -16.32 14.00 0.08
CA LEU A 68 -15.83 12.68 0.49
C LEU A 68 -14.33 12.52 0.21
N LEU A 69 -13.85 12.95 -0.97
CA LEU A 69 -12.43 12.91 -1.30
C LEU A 69 -11.61 13.79 -0.36
N GLN A 70 -12.11 14.96 -0.01
CA GLN A 70 -11.43 15.87 0.90
C GLN A 70 -11.34 15.27 2.31
N ALA A 71 -12.44 14.75 2.84
CA ALA A 71 -12.47 14.06 4.13
C ALA A 71 -11.54 12.83 4.14
N ALA A 72 -11.54 12.04 3.06
CA ALA A 72 -10.64 10.88 2.93
C ALA A 72 -9.16 11.30 2.91
N LYS A 73 -8.82 12.37 2.19
CA LYS A 73 -7.45 12.92 2.18
C LYS A 73 -7.02 13.37 3.57
N GLU A 74 -7.86 14.10 4.28
CA GLU A 74 -7.59 14.55 5.65
C GLU A 74 -7.36 13.36 6.60
N GLN A 75 -8.19 12.33 6.49
CA GLN A 75 -8.05 11.11 7.28
C GLN A 75 -6.77 10.34 6.95
N ILE A 76 -6.41 10.22 5.66
CA ILE A 76 -5.15 9.59 5.24
C ILE A 76 -3.95 10.35 5.81
N ILE A 77 -3.95 11.68 5.74
CA ILE A 77 -2.89 12.52 6.30
C ILE A 77 -2.79 12.30 7.82
N LYS A 78 -3.94 12.26 8.52
CA LYS A 78 -3.99 11.99 9.96
C LYS A 78 -3.37 10.64 10.30
N VAL A 79 -3.78 9.57 9.62
CA VAL A 79 -3.25 8.22 9.83
C VAL A 79 -1.75 8.16 9.50
N GLN A 80 -1.31 8.79 8.41
CA GLN A 80 0.12 8.87 8.07
C GLN A 80 0.94 9.59 9.14
N ASN A 81 0.41 10.67 9.72
CA ASN A 81 1.06 11.39 10.80
C ASN A 81 1.13 10.58 12.10
N GLU A 82 0.06 9.87 12.46
CA GLU A 82 0.03 8.97 13.61
C GLU A 82 1.00 7.79 13.45
N ASN A 83 1.04 7.19 12.26
CA ASN A 83 2.00 6.14 11.91
C ASN A 83 3.43 6.65 12.00
N LYS A 84 3.70 7.84 11.45
CA LYS A 84 5.02 8.50 11.53
C LYS A 84 5.42 8.77 12.98
N LYS A 85 4.51 9.28 13.82
CA LYS A 85 4.75 9.54 15.25
C LYS A 85 5.09 8.23 15.98
N SER A 86 4.29 7.19 15.76
CA SER A 86 4.47 5.88 16.40
C SER A 86 5.77 5.20 15.98
N TYR A 87 6.11 5.25 14.70
CA TYR A 87 7.37 4.73 14.18
C TYR A 87 8.56 5.49 14.74
N ASN A 88 8.54 6.83 14.67
CA ASN A 88 9.64 7.68 15.12
C ASN A 88 9.91 7.55 16.63
N LEU A 89 8.88 7.28 17.45
CA LEU A 89 9.04 7.06 18.90
C LEU A 89 10.00 5.89 19.21
N ARG A 90 10.00 4.84 18.37
CA ARG A 90 10.80 3.62 18.57
C ARG A 90 11.99 3.50 17.60
N ARG A 91 12.13 4.45 16.67
CA ARG A 91 13.14 4.41 15.63
C ARG A 91 14.51 4.76 16.20
N LYS A 92 15.51 3.89 15.96
CA LYS A 92 16.92 4.20 16.23
C LYS A 92 17.52 5.00 15.07
N SER A 93 18.35 5.99 15.38
CA SER A 93 19.11 6.72 14.36
C SER A 93 20.02 5.77 13.58
N PRO A 94 20.17 5.95 12.27
CA PRO A 94 21.10 5.15 11.49
C PRO A 94 22.54 5.46 11.93
N CYS A 95 23.41 4.45 11.86
CA CYS A 95 24.85 4.67 11.96
C CYS A 95 25.33 5.37 10.70
N LEU A 96 26.02 6.50 10.88
CA LEU A 96 26.61 7.27 9.79
C LEU A 96 28.06 6.85 9.61
N TYR A 97 28.46 6.67 8.36
CA TYR A 97 29.83 6.29 8.01
C TYR A 97 30.50 7.37 7.16
N SER A 98 31.81 7.44 7.26
CA SER A 98 32.66 8.38 6.53
C SER A 98 33.40 7.68 5.40
N VAL A 99 33.87 8.48 4.43
CA VAL A 99 34.74 7.97 3.36
C VAL A 99 36.01 7.40 3.99
N LYS A 100 36.45 6.23 3.49
CA LYS A 100 37.56 5.40 3.98
C LYS A 100 37.28 4.51 5.19
N ASP A 101 36.08 4.55 5.77
CA ASP A 101 35.71 3.60 6.83
C ASP A 101 35.65 2.16 6.28
N LEU A 102 36.05 1.19 7.12
CA LEU A 102 35.92 -0.23 6.84
C LEU A 102 34.60 -0.76 7.40
N VAL A 103 33.79 -1.35 6.53
CA VAL A 103 32.47 -1.88 6.84
C VAL A 103 32.32 -3.31 6.32
N ALA A 104 31.50 -4.11 6.98
CA ALA A 104 31.16 -5.45 6.50
C ALA A 104 29.70 -5.48 6.03
N ILE A 105 29.45 -6.12 4.89
CA ILE A 105 28.10 -6.17 4.30
C ILE A 105 27.38 -7.40 4.83
N LYS A 106 26.16 -7.22 5.34
CA LYS A 106 25.32 -8.35 5.78
C LYS A 106 24.86 -9.16 4.57
N ARG A 107 25.02 -10.47 4.63
CA ARG A 107 24.51 -11.39 3.61
C ARG A 107 22.97 -11.39 3.65
N THR A 108 22.33 -11.10 2.52
CA THR A 108 20.85 -11.07 2.36
C THR A 108 20.30 -12.30 1.65
N GLN A 109 21.08 -12.91 0.76
CA GLN A 109 20.69 -14.15 0.07
C GLN A 109 20.87 -15.33 1.02
N HIS A 110 19.80 -16.09 1.22
CA HIS A 110 19.80 -17.32 2.01
C HIS A 110 19.50 -18.49 1.07
N GLY A 111 20.40 -19.48 1.03
CA GLY A 111 20.25 -20.67 0.19
C GLY A 111 20.59 -21.96 0.95
N PRO A 112 20.28 -23.12 0.38
CA PRO A 112 20.64 -24.41 0.98
C PRO A 112 22.16 -24.46 1.24
N GLY A 113 22.57 -24.98 2.40
CA GLY A 113 23.98 -25.07 2.79
C GLY A 113 24.58 -23.81 3.44
N GLN A 114 23.85 -22.70 3.55
CA GLN A 114 24.40 -21.44 4.11
C GLN A 114 24.20 -21.27 5.63
N LYS A 115 23.71 -22.29 6.35
CA LYS A 115 23.41 -22.22 7.80
C LYS A 115 24.65 -21.94 8.66
N LEU A 116 25.81 -22.45 8.27
CA LEU A 116 27.08 -22.28 8.98
C LEU A 116 27.99 -21.21 8.35
N CYS A 117 27.55 -20.56 7.27
CA CYS A 117 28.33 -19.49 6.64
C CYS A 117 28.31 -18.20 7.48
N ASN A 118 29.37 -17.40 7.37
CA ASN A 118 29.46 -16.12 8.04
C ASN A 118 28.32 -15.18 7.60
N LYS A 119 27.70 -14.51 8.59
CA LYS A 119 26.60 -13.57 8.40
C LYS A 119 26.99 -12.30 7.65
N PHE A 120 28.26 -11.93 7.71
CA PHE A 120 28.83 -10.75 7.06
C PHE A 120 29.90 -11.15 6.05
N ILE A 121 29.97 -10.40 4.97
CA ILE A 121 30.91 -10.61 3.86
C ILE A 121 31.94 -9.49 3.92
N GLY A 122 33.21 -9.88 4.00
CA GLY A 122 34.40 -9.06 3.75
C GLY A 122 34.52 -7.78 4.58
N SER A 123 35.72 -7.21 4.57
CA SER A 123 35.89 -5.79 4.86
C SER A 123 35.81 -5.05 3.53
N TYR A 124 34.89 -4.10 3.42
CA TYR A 124 34.79 -3.18 2.31
C TYR A 124 35.12 -1.78 2.80
N LYS A 125 35.72 -0.97 1.93
CA LYS A 125 36.01 0.42 2.19
C LYS A 125 34.96 1.31 1.54
N ILE A 126 34.47 2.31 2.28
CA ILE A 126 33.55 3.30 1.72
C ILE A 126 34.31 4.26 0.81
N THR A 127 33.87 4.36 -0.44
CA THR A 127 34.44 5.27 -1.44
C THR A 127 33.66 6.57 -1.57
N GLN A 128 32.35 6.52 -1.41
CA GLN A 128 31.47 7.68 -1.57
C GLN A 128 30.25 7.58 -0.65
N VAL A 129 29.94 8.67 0.05
CA VAL A 129 28.70 8.84 0.81
C VAL A 129 27.63 9.44 -0.11
N LYS A 130 26.45 8.81 -0.16
CA LYS A 130 25.28 9.25 -0.93
C LYS A 130 24.14 9.68 0.01
N PRO A 131 23.12 10.40 -0.50
CA PRO A 131 21.93 10.74 0.29
C PRO A 131 21.20 9.51 0.86
N ASN A 132 20.35 9.73 1.87
CA ASN A 132 19.48 8.71 2.46
C ASN A 132 20.22 7.49 3.06
N ASN A 133 21.40 7.71 3.66
CA ASN A 133 22.21 6.66 4.30
C ASN A 133 22.61 5.53 3.33
N THR A 134 22.95 5.91 2.09
CA THR A 134 23.46 4.99 1.07
C THR A 134 24.94 5.27 0.82
N TYR A 135 25.71 4.23 0.47
CA TYR A 135 27.16 4.32 0.35
C TYR A 135 27.64 3.47 -0.83
N ASN A 136 28.62 3.96 -1.57
CA ASN A 136 29.40 3.13 -2.49
C ASN A 136 30.56 2.52 -1.71
N VAL A 137 30.82 1.24 -1.99
CA VAL A 137 31.84 0.46 -1.29
C VAL A 137 32.70 -0.29 -2.30
N GLU A 138 33.99 -0.40 -1.99
CA GLU A 138 34.99 -1.12 -2.77
C GLU A 138 35.68 -2.14 -1.87
N LYS A 139 36.16 -3.25 -2.42
CA LYS A 139 36.81 -4.31 -1.66
C LYS A 139 38.28 -4.02 -1.44
#